data_AF-A0A9W7HTI7-F1
#
_entry.id   AF-A0A9W7HTI7-F1
#
_cell.length_a   1.000
_cell.length_b   1.000
_cell.length_c   1.000
_cell.angle_alpha   90.00
_cell.angle_beta   90.00
_cell.angle_gamma   90.00
#
_symmetry.space_group_name_H-M   'P 1'
#
loop_
_entity.id
_entity.type
_entity.pdbx_description
1 polymer ?
#
loop_
_entity_poly.entity_id
_entity_poly.type
_entity_poly.pdbx_seq_one_letter_code
_entity_poly.pdbx_strand_id
1 'polypeptide(L)'
;MFLNIFTLKLSGATTYGPLIQTTKNTVDLRGMRVEEAAHQLDMAIAQRGSNSVLFVVHGMGTGVIKERALEILRNHPRVMKYEQDNPMNYGCTVAYIK
;
A
#
# COMPACT_ATOMS: atom_id res chain seq x y z
N MET A 1 -7.32 5.55 -40.75
CA MET A 1 -6.69 6.70 -40.07
C MET A 1 -6.64 6.36 -38.59
N PHE A 2 -5.66 5.57 -38.17
CA PHE A 2 -5.49 5.18 -36.76
C PHE A 2 -4.46 6.12 -36.16
N LEU A 3 -4.91 7.10 -35.38
CA LEU A 3 -4.02 7.99 -34.67
C LEU A 3 -3.43 7.24 -33.48
N ASN A 4 -2.15 6.92 -33.62
CA ASN A 4 -1.29 6.35 -32.61
C ASN A 4 -0.98 7.44 -31.59
N ILE A 5 -1.66 7.44 -30.44
CA ILE A 5 -1.37 8.36 -29.32
C ILE A 5 -0.22 7.82 -28.45
N PHE A 6 0.91 7.50 -29.09
CA PHE A 6 2.20 7.57 -28.45
C PHE A 6 2.62 9.03 -28.46
N THR A 7 2.46 9.74 -27.33
CA THR A 7 3.36 10.78 -26.78
C THR A 7 2.56 11.68 -25.83
N LEU A 8 2.62 11.35 -24.54
CA LEU A 8 2.64 12.36 -23.47
C LEU A 8 3.82 12.02 -22.57
N LYS A 9 4.92 12.74 -22.77
CA LYS A 9 6.07 12.75 -21.89
C LYS A 9 5.71 13.58 -20.66
N LEU A 10 5.54 12.94 -19.50
CA LEU A 10 5.39 13.61 -18.22
C LEU A 10 6.41 13.02 -17.23
N SER A 11 7.43 13.83 -16.95
CA SER A 11 8.33 13.82 -15.78
C SER A 11 8.40 12.53 -14.95
N GLY A 12 9.47 11.74 -15.12
CA GLY A 12 10.01 10.83 -14.10
C GLY A 12 9.02 10.02 -13.27
N ALA A 13 7.90 9.58 -13.85
CA ALA A 13 6.88 8.84 -13.11
C ALA A 13 7.46 7.49 -12.71
N THR A 14 7.76 7.31 -11.41
CA THR A 14 8.02 5.98 -10.86
C THR A 14 6.80 5.12 -11.17
N THR A 15 6.94 4.23 -12.15
CA THR A 15 5.90 3.27 -12.49
C THR A 15 5.92 2.18 -11.44
N TYR A 16 5.01 2.28 -10.47
CA TYR A 16 4.78 1.18 -9.54
C TYR A 16 4.08 0.02 -10.27
N GLY A 17 4.19 -1.19 -9.70
CA GLY A 17 3.44 -2.35 -10.15
C GLY A 17 1.92 -2.10 -10.22
N PRO A 18 1.18 -2.98 -10.92
CA PRO A 18 -0.25 -2.81 -11.13
C PRO A 18 -1.02 -2.71 -9.81
N LEU A 19 -2.00 -1.80 -9.76
CA LEU A 19 -2.94 -1.64 -8.64
C LEU A 19 -4.01 -2.73 -8.67
N ILE A 20 -3.56 -3.98 -8.55
CA ILE A 20 -4.42 -5.16 -8.49
C ILE A 20 -4.06 -5.92 -7.22
N GLN A 21 -5.03 -6.12 -6.34
CA GLN A 21 -4.83 -6.89 -5.12
C GLN A 21 -4.67 -8.38 -5.45
N THR A 22 -3.61 -8.97 -4.92
CA THR A 22 -3.29 -10.40 -5.02
C THR A 22 -2.82 -10.90 -3.66
N THR A 23 -2.73 -12.22 -3.50
CA THR A 23 -2.15 -12.81 -2.29
C THR A 23 -0.68 -12.42 -2.08
N LYS A 24 0.07 -12.14 -3.15
CA LYS A 24 1.50 -11.81 -3.08
C LYS A 24 1.75 -10.37 -2.61
N ASN A 25 0.89 -9.43 -2.95
CA ASN A 25 1.03 -8.01 -2.62
C ASN A 25 0.03 -7.54 -1.56
N THR A 26 -0.47 -8.46 -0.74
CA THR A 26 -1.34 -8.17 0.40
C THR A 26 -0.65 -8.54 1.71
N VAL A 27 -0.78 -7.68 2.71
CA VAL A 27 -0.55 -8.01 4.11
C VAL A 27 -1.88 -7.84 4.85
N ASP A 28 -2.39 -8.93 5.42
CA ASP A 28 -3.63 -8.93 6.18
C ASP A 28 -3.31 -8.87 7.67
N LEU A 29 -3.77 -7.81 8.32
CA LEU A 29 -3.50 -7.47 9.72
C LEU A 29 -4.74 -7.65 10.60
N ARG A 30 -5.86 -8.12 10.04
CA ARG A 30 -7.13 -8.23 10.76
C ARG A 30 -7.02 -9.25 11.90
N GLY A 31 -7.61 -8.90 13.04
CA GLY A 31 -7.67 -9.77 14.21
C GLY A 31 -6.34 -9.91 14.98
N MET A 32 -5.25 -9.34 14.46
CA MET A 32 -3.97 -9.29 15.16
C MET A 32 -4.02 -8.32 16.33
N ARG A 33 -3.15 -8.55 17.31
CA ARG A 33 -2.83 -7.52 18.29
C ARG A 33 -2.06 -6.39 17.60
N VAL A 34 -2.15 -5.19 18.16
CA VAL A 34 -1.52 -3.99 17.61
C VAL A 34 -0.03 -4.19 17.31
N GLU A 35 0.72 -4.73 18.27
CA GLU A 35 2.17 -4.91 18.12
C GLU A 35 2.54 -5.99 17.09
N GLU A 36 1.73 -7.05 16.99
CA GLU A 36 1.91 -8.08 15.97
C GLU A 36 1.65 -7.52 14.57
N ALA A 37 0.57 -6.75 14.41
CA ALA A 37 0.25 -6.09 13.16
C ALA A 37 1.33 -5.09 12.75
N ALA A 38 1.86 -4.33 13.71
CA ALA A 38 2.94 -3.38 13.49
C ALA A 38 4.21 -4.09 12.99
N HIS A 39 4.62 -5.15 13.68
CA HIS A 39 5.79 -5.93 13.30
C HIS A 39 5.64 -6.57 11.92
N GLN A 40 4.48 -7.18 11.63
CA GLN A 40 4.23 -7.81 10.34
C GLN A 40 4.18 -6.80 9.19
N LEU A 41 3.60 -5.62 9.40
CA LEU A 41 3.59 -4.56 8.40
C LEU A 41 5.00 -4.05 8.10
N ASP A 42 5.81 -3.79 9.13
CA ASP A 42 7.19 -3.34 8.98
C ASP A 42 8.02 -4.33 8.15
N MET A 43 7.95 -5.62 8.50
CA MET A 43 8.60 -6.69 7.73
C MET A 43 8.08 -6.76 6.28
N ALA A 44 6.77 -6.65 6.08
CA ALA A 44 6.17 -6.73 4.75
C ALA A 44 6.58 -5.57 3.83
N ILE A 45 6.85 -4.39 4.39
CA ILE A 45 7.39 -3.24 3.65
C ILE A 45 8.89 -3.45 3.40
N ALA A 46 9.65 -3.85 4.41
CA ALA A 46 11.10 -4.02 4.34
C ALA A 46 11.52 -5.07 3.30
N GLN A 47 10.77 -6.18 3.17
CA GLN A 47 11.06 -7.27 2.24
C GLN A 47 10.60 -7.00 0.80
N ARG A 48 9.85 -5.91 0.58
CA ARG A 48 9.26 -5.64 -0.72
C ARG A 48 10.29 -5.05 -1.68
N GLY A 49 10.21 -5.42 -2.96
CA GLY A 49 11.01 -4.79 -4.02
C GLY A 49 10.59 -3.34 -4.26
N SER A 50 11.53 -2.52 -4.75
CA SER A 50 11.25 -1.18 -5.23
C SER A 50 10.19 -1.17 -6.35
N ASN A 51 9.52 -0.04 -6.54
CA ASN A 51 8.50 0.18 -7.58
C ASN A 51 7.33 -0.81 -7.47
N SER A 52 6.94 -1.16 -6.24
CA SER A 52 5.84 -2.09 -5.98
C SER A 52 4.73 -1.43 -5.17
N VAL A 53 3.58 -2.10 -5.14
CA VAL A 53 2.43 -1.71 -4.33
C VAL A 53 2.16 -2.79 -3.28
N LEU A 54 1.69 -2.37 -2.11
CA LEU A 54 1.32 -3.24 -1.00
C LEU A 54 -0.08 -2.87 -0.51
N PHE A 55 -1.01 -3.82 -0.56
CA PHE A 55 -2.34 -3.72 0.02
C PHE A 55 -2.25 -4.09 1.50
N VAL A 56 -2.57 -3.15 2.38
CA VAL A 56 -2.56 -3.32 3.83
C VAL A 56 -3.99 -3.44 4.31
N VAL A 57 -4.45 -4.67 4.54
CA VAL A 57 -5.80 -4.95 5.00
C VAL A 57 -5.80 -4.92 6.52
N HIS A 58 -6.23 -3.79 7.09
CA HIS A 58 -6.31 -3.59 8.55
C HIS A 58 -7.73 -3.76 9.10
N GLY A 59 -8.73 -3.85 8.22
CA GLY A 59 -10.15 -3.92 8.60
C GLY A 59 -10.71 -2.57 9.08
N MET A 60 -12.03 -2.52 9.30
CA MET A 60 -12.73 -1.31 9.76
C MET A 60 -12.68 -1.22 11.30
N GLY A 61 -13.23 -2.23 11.99
CA GLY A 61 -13.14 -2.40 13.44
C GLY A 61 -13.30 -1.11 14.26
N THR A 62 -12.55 -1.01 15.35
CA THR A 62 -12.41 0.21 16.16
C THR A 62 -11.41 1.21 15.57
N GLY A 63 -10.74 0.88 14.46
CA GLY A 63 -9.72 1.72 13.84
C GLY A 63 -8.31 1.59 14.42
N VAL A 64 -8.10 0.89 15.54
CA VAL A 64 -6.79 0.84 16.22
C VAL A 64 -5.67 0.29 15.30
N ILE A 65 -5.91 -0.81 14.57
CA ILE A 65 -4.93 -1.35 13.62
C ILE A 65 -4.71 -0.40 12.44
N LYS A 66 -5.77 0.28 11.97
CA LYS A 66 -5.68 1.28 10.91
C LYS A 66 -4.77 2.42 11.33
N GLU A 67 -5.00 3.01 12.50
CA GLU A 67 -4.22 4.15 13.00
C GLU A 67 -2.74 3.82 13.10
N ARG A 68 -2.41 2.64 13.66
CA ARG A 68 -1.03 2.18 13.80
C ARG A 68 -0.39 1.83 12.46
N ALA A 69 -1.14 1.23 11.54
CA ALA A 69 -0.66 1.00 10.17
C ALA A 69 -0.35 2.32 9.45
N LEU A 70 -1.23 3.33 9.55
CA LEU A 70 -1.01 4.64 8.91
C LEU A 70 0.19 5.39 9.51
N GLU A 71 0.44 5.26 10.80
CA GLU A 71 1.63 5.82 11.45
C GLU A 71 2.92 5.19 10.91
N ILE A 72 2.95 3.85 10.80
CA ILE A 72 4.08 3.12 10.20
C ILE A 72 4.26 3.57 8.74
N LEU A 73 3.20 3.56 7.93
CA LEU A 73 3.29 3.96 6.53
C LEU A 73 3.77 5.40 6.33
N ARG A 74 3.39 6.32 7.22
CA ARG A 74 3.85 7.71 7.18
C ARG A 74 5.34 7.86 7.48
N ASN A 75 5.87 7.05 8.40
CA ASN A 75 7.23 7.18 8.92
C ASN A 75 8.23 6.22 8.27
N HIS A 76 7.76 5.18 7.57
CA HIS A 76 8.63 4.13 7.05
C HIS A 76 9.46 4.64 5.85
N PRO A 77 10.80 4.54 5.86
CA PRO A 77 11.68 5.19 4.87
C PRO A 77 11.49 4.69 3.44
N ARG A 78 10.94 3.48 3.27
CA ARG A 78 10.64 2.89 1.95
C ARG A 78 9.26 3.23 1.39
N VAL A 79 8.37 3.82 2.17
CA VAL A 79 7.05 4.21 1.68
C VAL A 79 7.14 5.59 1.04
N MET A 80 6.75 5.69 -0.22
CA MET A 80 6.74 6.95 -0.97
C MET A 80 5.45 7.73 -0.81
N LYS A 81 4.32 7.01 -0.84
CA LYS A 81 2.99 7.52 -0.57
C LYS A 81 2.09 6.36 -0.17
N TYR A 82 0.94 6.69 0.39
CA TYR A 82 -0.12 5.73 0.64
C TYR A 82 -1.48 6.41 0.42
N GLU A 83 -2.47 5.62 0.04
CA GLU A 83 -3.83 6.09 -0.18
C GLU A 83 -4.83 5.02 0.24
N GLN A 84 -6.06 5.44 0.50
CA GLN A 84 -7.13 4.51 0.79
C GLN A 84 -7.56 3.82 -0.51
N ASP A 85 -7.72 2.50 -0.47
CA ASP A 85 -8.08 1.70 -1.65
C ASP A 85 -9.52 2.00 -2.14
N ASN A 86 -10.49 1.91 -1.23
CA ASN A 86 -11.90 2.09 -1.55
C ASN A 86 -12.55 3.14 -0.62
N PRO A 87 -13.13 4.23 -1.14
CA PRO A 87 -13.78 5.26 -0.32
C PRO A 87 -15.05 4.77 0.38
N MET A 88 -15.66 3.68 -0.08
CA MET A 88 -16.81 3.04 0.57
C MET A 88 -16.41 1.95 1.56
N ASN A 89 -15.15 1.49 1.55
CA ASN A 89 -14.64 0.48 2.49
C ASN A 89 -13.27 0.88 3.04
N TYR A 90 -13.29 1.44 4.24
CA TYR A 90 -12.11 1.95 4.96
C TYR A 90 -11.23 0.85 5.57
N GLY A 91 -11.32 -0.40 5.11
CA GLY A 91 -10.58 -1.54 5.66
C GLY A 91 -9.23 -1.83 5.00
N CYS A 92 -8.85 -1.07 3.96
CA CYS A 92 -7.64 -1.30 3.17
C CYS A 92 -6.94 0.02 2.83
N THR A 93 -5.61 0.03 2.98
CA THR A 93 -4.73 1.11 2.56
C THR A 93 -3.70 0.56 1.56
N VAL A 94 -3.48 1.26 0.45
CA VAL A 94 -2.47 0.91 -0.55
C VAL A 94 -1.22 1.74 -0.28
N ALA A 95 -0.07 1.08 -0.12
CA ALA A 95 1.23 1.70 0.05
C ALA A 95 2.11 1.50 -1.18
N TYR A 96 2.85 2.54 -1.56
CA TYR A 96 3.74 2.55 -2.72
C TYR A 96 5.19 2.52 -2.24
N ILE A 97 5.93 1.49 -2.65
CA ILE A 97 7.25 1.18 -2.09
C ILE A 97 8.36 1.57 -3.07
N LYS A 98 9.36 2.33 -2.60
CA LYS A 98 10.62 2.61 -3.31
C LYS A 98 11.75 1.64 -2.96
#